data_AF-A0A381G8U1-F1
#
_entry.id   AF-A0A381G8U1-F1
#
_cell.length_a   1.000
_cell.length_b   1.000
_cell.length_c   1.000
_cell.angle_alpha   90.00
_cell.angle_beta   90.00
_cell.angle_gamma   90.00
#
_symmetry.space_group_name_H-M   'P 1'
#
loop_
_entity.id
_entity.type
_entity.pdbx_description
1 polymer ?
#
loop_
_entity_poly.entity_id
_entity_poly.type
_entity_poly.pdbx_seq_one_letter_code
_entity_poly.pdbx_strand_id
1 'polypeptide(L)'
;MQDIKTFLNGTTPQQWLTWMLVILGWVVSVFAGWRFLLRNARNSWIGDIKKAISTLEDDAIDFWMGENNKNEILELGKLTRSIKDITQLAKEIEKYKGQKYNNANFISLRRAITTEAYNDDKTLQRKLSVGDFRIKEIQEECANLKNYYTRK
;
A
#
# COMPACT_ATOMS: atom_id res chain seq x y z
N MET A 1 -9.07 33.92 47.53
CA MET A 1 -8.31 34.24 46.29
C MET A 1 -6.85 34.58 46.65
N GLN A 2 -6.21 33.73 47.46
CA GLN A 2 -4.84 33.92 47.96
C GLN A 2 -3.90 32.77 47.56
N ASP A 3 -4.42 31.68 47.01
CA ASP A 3 -3.67 30.44 46.80
C ASP A 3 -2.81 30.38 45.53
N ILE A 4 -3.04 31.28 44.55
CA ILE A 4 -2.26 31.28 43.31
C ILE A 4 -0.90 31.99 43.51
N LYS A 5 -0.83 32.98 44.39
CA LYS A 5 0.40 33.76 44.64
C LYS A 5 1.40 33.03 45.55
N THR A 6 0.93 32.21 46.49
CA THR A 6 1.76 31.37 47.35
C THR A 6 2.32 30.15 46.63
N PHE A 7 1.60 29.59 45.65
CA PHE A 7 2.09 28.48 44.82
C PHE A 7 3.29 28.89 43.93
N LEU A 8 3.33 30.14 43.49
CA LEU A 8 4.41 30.69 42.65
C LEU A 8 5.70 31.02 43.42
N ASN A 9 5.63 31.22 44.73
CA ASN A 9 6.80 31.59 45.57
C ASN A 9 7.55 30.38 46.17
N GLY A 10 6.98 29.17 46.07
CA GLY A 10 7.55 27.96 46.69
C GLY A 10 8.49 27.15 45.80
N THR A 11 8.57 27.46 44.50
CA THR A 11 9.44 26.73 43.58
C THR A 11 10.72 27.50 43.28
N THR A 12 11.85 27.01 43.77
CA THR A 12 13.17 27.58 43.43
C THR A 12 13.39 27.47 41.91
N PRO A 13 14.16 28.39 41.29
CA PRO A 13 14.45 28.36 39.84
C PRO A 13 14.96 27.00 39.34
N GLN A 14 15.65 26.26 40.21
CA GLN A 14 16.15 24.91 39.96
C GLN A 14 15.04 23.86 39.79
N GLN A 15 13.94 23.95 40.54
CA GLN A 15 12.81 23.04 40.40
C GLN A 15 12.13 23.22 39.04
N TRP A 16 11.92 24.48 38.61
CA TRP A 16 11.35 24.77 37.30
C TRP A 16 12.24 24.26 36.16
N LEU A 17 13.55 24.47 36.27
CA LEU A 17 14.54 23.98 35.31
C LEU A 17 14.56 22.44 35.26
N THR A 18 14.42 21.78 36.41
CA THR A 18 14.33 20.31 36.50
C THR A 18 13.06 19.78 35.81
N TRP A 19 11.89 20.37 36.09
CA TRP A 19 10.65 19.95 35.46
C TRP A 19 10.63 20.20 33.95
N MET A 20 11.27 21.27 33.47
CA MET A 20 11.45 21.49 32.03
C MET A 20 12.33 20.43 31.38
N LEU A 21 13.45 20.04 32.01
CA LEU A 21 14.31 18.96 31.50
C LEU A 21 13.56 17.63 31.46
N VAL A 22 12.74 17.35 32.47
CA VAL A 22 11.88 16.16 32.50
C VAL A 22 10.91 16.20 31.32
N ILE A 23 10.12 17.27 31.17
CA ILE A 23 9.17 17.41 30.06
C ILE A 23 9.86 17.28 28.70
N LEU A 24 11.04 17.89 28.54
CA LEU A 24 11.84 17.77 27.32
C LEU A 24 12.24 16.31 27.04
N GLY A 25 12.66 15.57 28.07
CA GLY A 25 12.94 14.13 27.99
C GLY A 25 11.72 13.31 27.56
N TRP A 26 10.54 13.62 28.09
CA TRP A 26 9.27 12.99 27.68
C TRP A 26 8.95 13.30 26.22
N VAL A 27 9.08 14.55 25.79
CA VAL A 27 8.82 14.96 24.40
C VAL A 27 9.74 14.21 23.44
N VAL A 28 11.04 14.13 23.75
CA VAL A 28 12.00 13.40 22.90
C VAL A 28 11.67 11.91 22.87
N SER A 29 11.31 11.31 24.01
CA SER A 29 10.98 9.89 24.11
C SER A 29 9.71 9.54 23.33
N VAL A 30 8.64 10.33 23.50
CA VAL A 30 7.39 10.18 22.76
C VAL A 30 7.63 10.37 21.26
N PHE A 31 8.43 11.37 20.87
CA PHE A 31 8.74 11.63 19.48
C PHE A 31 9.55 10.48 18.84
N ALA A 32 10.54 9.95 19.54
CA ALA A 32 11.33 8.80 19.09
C ALA A 32 10.46 7.54 18.97
N GLY A 33 9.60 7.26 19.95
CA GLY A 33 8.65 6.15 19.92
C GLY A 33 7.66 6.28 18.76
N TRP A 34 7.08 7.45 18.55
CA TRP A 34 6.20 7.74 17.42
C TRP A 34 6.89 7.50 16.07
N ARG A 35 8.12 7.98 15.91
CA ARG A 35 8.94 7.76 14.69
C ARG A 35 9.21 6.28 14.44
N PHE A 36 9.54 5.53 15.49
CA PHE A 36 9.79 4.09 15.40
C PHE A 36 8.53 3.32 14.98
N LEU A 37 7.38 3.59 15.63
CA LEU A 37 6.10 2.97 15.30
C LEU A 37 5.67 3.27 13.86
N LEU A 38 5.79 4.53 13.42
CA LEU A 38 5.49 4.90 12.03
C LEU A 38 6.40 4.18 11.03
N ARG A 39 7.69 4.03 11.33
CA ARG A 39 8.62 3.32 10.44
C ARG A 39 8.25 1.83 10.35
N ASN A 40 7.90 1.21 11.46
CA ASN A 40 7.51 -0.20 11.48
C ASN A 40 6.19 -0.42 10.73
N ALA A 41 5.19 0.44 10.95
CA ALA A 41 3.92 0.40 10.22
C ALA A 41 4.12 0.55 8.70
N ARG A 42 4.96 1.51 8.28
CA ARG A 42 5.30 1.70 6.85
C ARG A 42 5.95 0.46 6.24
N ASN A 43 6.87 -0.18 6.96
CA ASN A 43 7.53 -1.40 6.48
C ASN A 43 6.56 -2.58 6.33
N SER A 44 5.59 -2.70 7.26
CA SER A 44 4.51 -3.68 7.16
C SER A 44 3.65 -3.44 5.93
N TRP A 45 3.13 -2.23 5.76
CA TRP A 45 2.25 -1.89 4.64
C TRP A 45 2.91 -2.08 3.26
N ILE A 46 4.20 -1.78 3.15
CA ILE A 46 4.97 -2.05 1.93
C ILE A 46 5.03 -3.56 1.65
N GLY A 47 5.20 -4.38 2.71
CA GLY A 47 5.14 -5.83 2.59
C GLY A 47 3.78 -6.33 2.12
N ASP A 48 2.71 -5.80 2.72
CA ASP A 48 1.33 -6.19 2.42
C ASP A 48 0.95 -5.85 0.98
N ILE A 49 1.30 -4.65 0.50
CA ILE A 49 1.08 -4.27 -0.91
C ILE A 49 1.88 -5.14 -1.86
N LYS A 50 3.17 -5.38 -1.58
CA LYS A 50 3.99 -6.21 -2.46
C LYS A 50 3.43 -7.62 -2.57
N LYS A 51 3.00 -8.19 -1.44
CA LYS A 51 2.36 -9.51 -1.40
C LYS A 51 1.08 -9.52 -2.23
N ALA A 52 0.21 -8.51 -2.05
CA ALA A 52 -1.03 -8.42 -2.79
C ALA A 52 -0.80 -8.25 -4.31
N ILE A 53 0.20 -7.46 -4.73
CA ILE A 53 0.58 -7.34 -6.14
C ILE A 53 1.10 -8.67 -6.69
N SER A 54 1.96 -9.40 -5.95
CA SER A 54 2.42 -10.72 -6.38
C SER A 54 1.29 -11.72 -6.51
N THR A 55 0.36 -11.79 -5.55
CA THR A 55 -0.81 -12.68 -5.66
C THR A 55 -1.67 -12.30 -6.86
N LEU A 56 -1.89 -11.01 -7.11
CA LEU A 56 -2.63 -10.57 -8.30
C LEU A 56 -1.92 -10.94 -9.60
N GLU A 57 -0.59 -10.82 -9.65
CA GLU A 57 0.23 -11.20 -10.81
C GLU A 57 0.07 -12.69 -11.12
N ASP A 58 0.23 -13.55 -10.12
CA ASP A 58 0.07 -14.99 -10.25
C ASP A 58 -1.36 -15.35 -10.70
N ASP A 59 -2.38 -14.79 -10.02
CA ASP A 59 -3.79 -15.02 -10.36
C ASP A 59 -4.13 -14.55 -11.80
N ALA A 60 -3.58 -13.42 -12.23
CA ALA A 60 -3.83 -12.87 -13.56
C ALA A 60 -3.13 -13.70 -14.64
N ILE A 61 -1.89 -14.14 -14.39
CA ILE A 61 -1.14 -15.01 -15.29
C ILE A 61 -1.84 -16.36 -15.44
N ASP A 62 -2.27 -16.97 -14.33
CA ASP A 62 -3.03 -18.22 -14.31
C ASP A 62 -4.36 -18.08 -15.06
N PHE A 63 -5.04 -16.94 -14.91
CA PHE A 63 -6.25 -16.66 -15.67
C PHE A 63 -5.98 -16.60 -17.18
N TRP A 64 -4.98 -15.84 -17.63
CA TRP A 64 -4.74 -15.64 -19.06
C TRP A 64 -4.10 -16.85 -19.77
N MET A 65 -3.30 -17.65 -19.05
CA MET A 65 -2.73 -18.90 -19.57
C MET A 65 -3.65 -20.11 -19.43
N GLY A 66 -4.63 -20.03 -18.53
CA GLY A 66 -5.59 -21.10 -18.26
C GLY A 66 -6.50 -21.45 -19.44
N GLU A 67 -7.12 -22.63 -19.36
CA GLU A 67 -8.08 -23.08 -20.36
C GLU A 67 -9.37 -22.23 -20.34
N ASN A 68 -10.00 -22.08 -21.50
CA ASN A 68 -11.31 -21.44 -21.59
C ASN A 68 -12.34 -22.25 -20.79
N ASN A 69 -13.01 -21.61 -19.84
CA ASN A 69 -13.99 -22.23 -18.97
C ASN A 69 -15.33 -21.48 -19.06
N LYS A 70 -16.41 -22.00 -18.49
CA LYS A 70 -17.71 -21.30 -18.52
C LYS A 70 -17.82 -20.14 -17.52
N ASN A 71 -16.79 -19.93 -16.69
CA ASN A 71 -16.77 -19.01 -15.55
C ASN A 71 -15.82 -17.82 -15.75
N GLU A 72 -15.40 -17.53 -16.98
CA GLU A 72 -14.34 -16.54 -17.30
C GLU A 72 -14.68 -15.14 -16.80
N ILE A 73 -15.94 -14.73 -16.99
CA ILE A 73 -16.45 -13.43 -16.54
C ILE A 73 -16.39 -13.33 -15.01
N LEU A 74 -16.67 -14.42 -14.30
CA LEU A 74 -16.60 -14.46 -12.84
C LEU A 74 -15.16 -14.34 -12.35
N GLU A 75 -14.22 -15.04 -12.99
CA GLU A 75 -12.80 -14.99 -12.68
C GLU A 75 -12.19 -13.60 -12.98
N LEU A 76 -12.52 -13.01 -14.13
CA LEU A 76 -12.14 -11.64 -14.47
C LEU A 76 -12.72 -10.61 -13.48
N GLY A 77 -13.95 -10.86 -13.01
CA GLY A 77 -14.58 -10.10 -11.94
C GLY A 77 -13.81 -10.19 -10.61
N LYS A 78 -13.24 -11.35 -10.27
CA LYS A 78 -12.38 -11.53 -9.09
C LYS A 78 -11.09 -10.72 -9.24
N LEU A 79 -10.40 -10.80 -10.38
CA LEU A 79 -9.20 -10.01 -10.65
C LEU A 79 -9.46 -8.51 -10.54
N THR A 80 -10.59 -8.03 -11.07
CA THR A 80 -11.00 -6.63 -10.96
C THR A 80 -11.22 -6.19 -9.52
N ARG A 81 -11.81 -7.06 -8.67
CA ARG A 81 -11.95 -6.79 -7.23
C ARG A 81 -10.59 -6.76 -6.54
N SER A 82 -9.71 -7.70 -6.82
CA SER A 82 -8.34 -7.72 -6.27
C SER A 82 -7.57 -6.44 -6.62
N ILE A 83 -7.68 -5.94 -7.86
CA ILE A 83 -7.09 -4.63 -8.25
C ILE A 83 -7.67 -3.48 -7.41
N LYS A 84 -8.99 -3.48 -7.19
CA LYS A 84 -9.66 -2.46 -6.39
C LYS A 84 -9.20 -2.50 -4.93
N ASP A 85 -9.04 -3.69 -4.36
CA ASP A 85 -8.57 -3.87 -2.99
C ASP A 85 -7.13 -3.36 -2.83
N ILE A 86 -6.24 -3.66 -3.77
CA ILE A 86 -4.86 -3.13 -3.78
C ILE A 86 -4.86 -1.61 -3.96
N THR A 87 -5.74 -1.08 -4.82
CA THR A 87 -5.91 0.37 -5.02
C THR A 87 -6.37 1.05 -3.72
N GLN A 88 -7.27 0.42 -2.97
CA GLN A 88 -7.73 0.92 -1.69
C GLN A 88 -6.61 0.90 -0.64
N LEU A 89 -5.87 -0.20 -0.53
CA LEU A 89 -4.69 -0.29 0.34
C LEU A 89 -3.67 0.82 0.02
N ALA A 90 -3.40 1.07 -1.25
CA ALA A 90 -2.48 2.13 -1.67
C ALA A 90 -2.94 3.53 -1.26
N LYS A 91 -4.25 3.81 -1.35
CA LYS A 91 -4.84 5.08 -0.87
C LYS A 91 -4.80 5.20 0.64
N GLU A 92 -5.00 4.09 1.36
CA GLU A 92 -4.90 4.07 2.82
C GLU A 92 -3.46 4.36 3.27
N ILE A 93 -2.46 3.77 2.61
CA ILE A 93 -1.05 4.07 2.87
C ILE A 93 -0.74 5.55 2.66
N GLU A 94 -1.22 6.15 1.57
CA GLU A 94 -1.06 7.59 1.31
C GLU A 94 -1.67 8.44 2.44
N LYS A 95 -2.89 8.09 2.88
CA LYS A 95 -3.58 8.77 3.98
C LYS A 95 -2.77 8.77 5.27
N TYR A 96 -2.04 7.70 5.56
CA TYR A 96 -1.19 7.57 6.75
C TYR A 96 0.26 8.05 6.55
N LYS A 97 0.50 9.00 5.64
CA LYS A 97 1.84 9.56 5.33
C LYS A 97 2.84 8.51 4.83
N GLY A 98 2.34 7.43 4.26
CA GLY A 98 3.14 6.46 3.53
C GLY A 98 3.52 6.96 2.14
N GLN A 99 3.74 6.03 1.23
CA GLN A 99 4.07 6.38 -0.15
C GLN A 99 2.83 6.91 -0.90
N LYS A 100 3.04 7.86 -1.81
CA LYS A 100 1.97 8.49 -2.59
C LYS A 100 1.30 7.45 -3.49
N TYR A 101 -0.02 7.53 -3.66
CA TYR A 101 -0.74 6.69 -4.61
C TYR A 101 -0.33 7.03 -6.06
N ASN A 102 0.15 6.04 -6.82
CA ASN A 102 0.49 6.21 -8.23
C ASN A 102 -0.68 5.81 -9.13
N ASN A 103 -1.54 6.79 -9.44
CA ASN A 103 -2.72 6.55 -10.26
C ASN A 103 -2.42 6.02 -11.67
N ALA A 104 -1.35 6.51 -12.31
CA ALA A 104 -1.01 6.13 -13.68
C ALA A 104 -0.70 4.62 -13.78
N ASN A 105 0.16 4.10 -12.89
CA ASN A 105 0.54 2.69 -12.90
C ASN A 105 -0.63 1.77 -12.55
N PHE A 106 -1.54 2.18 -11.65
CA PHE A 106 -2.74 1.38 -11.37
C PHE A 106 -3.73 1.36 -12.54
N ILE A 107 -3.82 2.46 -13.31
CA ILE A 107 -4.61 2.49 -14.54
C ILE A 107 -3.99 1.55 -15.60
N SER A 108 -2.67 1.60 -15.78
CA SER A 108 -1.95 0.71 -16.70
C SER A 108 -2.12 -0.76 -16.32
N LEU A 109 -1.87 -1.11 -15.05
CA LEU A 109 -2.07 -2.47 -14.53
C LEU A 109 -3.51 -2.95 -14.77
N ARG A 110 -4.50 -2.11 -14.46
CA ARG A 110 -5.90 -2.47 -14.69
C ARG A 110 -6.16 -2.75 -16.16
N ARG A 111 -5.67 -1.91 -17.07
CA ARG A 111 -5.81 -2.12 -18.51
C ARG A 111 -5.14 -3.42 -18.95
N ALA A 112 -3.90 -3.69 -18.56
CA ALA A 112 -3.20 -4.93 -18.90
C ALA A 112 -3.99 -6.18 -18.47
N ILE A 113 -4.54 -6.17 -17.25
CA ILE A 113 -5.29 -7.32 -16.70
C ILE A 113 -6.70 -7.42 -17.28
N THR A 114 -7.43 -6.32 -17.49
CA THR A 114 -8.86 -6.36 -17.83
C THR A 114 -9.18 -6.08 -19.29
N THR A 115 -8.20 -5.84 -20.17
CA THR A 115 -8.51 -5.57 -21.60
C THR A 115 -9.05 -6.83 -22.25
N GLU A 116 -10.34 -6.87 -22.54
CA GLU A 116 -10.97 -8.05 -23.10
C GLU A 116 -10.68 -8.13 -24.61
N ALA A 117 -10.01 -9.20 -25.03
CA ALA A 117 -9.89 -9.57 -26.44
C ALA A 117 -10.79 -10.79 -26.65
N TYR A 118 -11.67 -10.74 -27.65
CA TYR A 118 -12.65 -11.79 -27.92
C TYR A 118 -12.33 -12.47 -29.24
N ASN A 119 -12.50 -13.79 -29.30
CA ASN A 119 -12.55 -14.53 -30.55
C ASN A 119 -13.87 -14.25 -31.28
N ASP A 120 -13.94 -14.62 -32.57
CA ASP A 120 -15.16 -14.49 -33.39
C ASP A 120 -16.38 -15.18 -32.74
N ASP A 121 -16.15 -16.24 -31.96
CA ASP A 121 -17.15 -16.98 -31.19
C ASP A 121 -17.59 -16.28 -29.89
N LYS A 122 -17.17 -15.03 -29.65
CA LYS A 122 -17.44 -14.22 -28.44
C LYS A 122 -16.89 -14.82 -27.14
N THR A 123 -15.98 -15.79 -27.20
CA THR A 123 -15.21 -16.26 -26.05
C THR A 123 -13.98 -15.37 -25.84
N LEU A 124 -13.51 -15.20 -24.61
CA LEU A 124 -12.25 -14.49 -24.37
C LEU A 124 -11.09 -15.22 -25.06
N GLN A 125 -10.17 -14.45 -25.64
CA GLN A 125 -8.88 -14.93 -26.13
C GLN A 125 -7.97 -15.23 -24.94
N ARG A 126 -8.09 -16.45 -24.40
CA ARG A 126 -7.20 -17.01 -23.35
C ARG A 126 -6.32 -18.11 -23.94
N LYS A 127 -5.61 -18.84 -23.08
CA LYS A 127 -4.57 -19.80 -23.43
C LYS A 127 -3.39 -19.12 -24.14
N LEU A 128 -3.02 -17.96 -23.62
CA LEU A 128 -1.87 -17.22 -24.11
C LEU A 128 -0.58 -17.99 -23.81
N SER A 129 0.37 -17.91 -24.74
CA SER A 129 1.71 -18.46 -24.51
C SER A 129 2.44 -17.62 -23.46
N VAL A 130 3.39 -18.22 -22.76
CA VAL A 130 4.27 -17.54 -21.78
C VAL A 130 5.00 -16.33 -22.42
N GLY A 131 5.25 -16.39 -23.73
CA GLY A 131 5.91 -15.32 -24.49
C GLY A 131 4.99 -14.19 -24.97
N ASP A 132 3.67 -14.30 -24.75
CA ASP A 132 2.68 -13.34 -25.22
C ASP A 132 2.93 -11.94 -24.66
N PHE A 133 2.69 -10.92 -25.49
CA PHE A 133 2.89 -9.52 -25.13
C PHE A 133 2.14 -9.16 -23.85
N ARG A 134 0.93 -9.69 -23.68
CA ARG A 134 0.08 -9.41 -22.53
C ARG A 134 0.66 -9.94 -21.22
N ILE A 135 1.20 -11.15 -21.23
CA ILE A 135 1.81 -11.75 -20.04
C ILE A 135 3.03 -10.91 -19.62
N LYS A 136 3.84 -10.48 -20.60
CA LYS A 136 4.97 -9.57 -20.34
C LYS A 136 4.51 -8.21 -19.80
N GLU A 137 3.45 -7.63 -20.37
CA GLU A 137 2.89 -6.36 -19.92
C GLU A 137 2.39 -6.45 -18.46
N ILE A 138 1.68 -7.52 -18.09
CA ILE A 138 1.23 -7.77 -16.72
C ILE A 138 2.43 -7.86 -15.77
N GLN A 139 3.46 -8.64 -16.12
CA GLN A 139 4.67 -8.79 -15.32
C GLN A 139 5.41 -7.46 -15.16
N GLU A 140 5.53 -6.68 -16.24
CA GLU A 140 6.21 -5.38 -16.23
C GLU A 140 5.47 -4.36 -15.36
N GLU A 141 4.15 -4.24 -15.51
CA GLU A 141 3.34 -3.33 -14.70
C GLU A 141 3.34 -3.72 -13.20
N CYS A 142 3.27 -5.01 -12.89
CA CYS A 142 3.42 -5.53 -11.53
C CYS A 142 4.82 -5.25 -10.98
N ALA A 143 5.88 -5.45 -11.76
CA ALA A 143 7.26 -5.14 -11.37
C ALA A 143 7.45 -3.64 -11.11
N ASN A 144 6.92 -2.79 -12.00
CA ASN A 144 6.95 -1.34 -11.86
C ASN A 144 6.26 -0.88 -10.56
N LEU A 145 5.10 -1.45 -10.23
CA LEU A 145 4.42 -1.18 -8.96
C LEU A 145 5.19 -1.70 -7.75
N LYS A 146 5.75 -2.92 -7.80
CA LYS A 146 6.59 -3.48 -6.71
C LYS A 146 7.85 -2.65 -6.47
N ASN A 147 8.45 -2.10 -7.53
CA ASN A 147 9.63 -1.24 -7.45
C ASN A 147 9.27 0.17 -6.97
N TYR A 148 8.07 0.66 -7.31
CA TYR A 148 7.56 1.88 -6.76
C TYR A 148 7.47 1.76 -5.23
N TYR A 149 6.74 0.77 -4.71
CA TYR A 149 6.60 0.56 -3.26
C TYR A 149 7.84 -0.09 -2.64
N THR A 150 8.91 0.67 -2.42
CA THR A 150 10.16 0.18 -1.82
C THR A 150 10.36 0.68 -0.39
N ARG A 151 11.01 -0.16 0.43
CA ARG A 151 11.43 0.23 1.79
C ARG A 151 12.54 1.27 1.66
N LYS A 152 12.36 2.43 2.29
CA LYS A 152 13.36 3.50 2.42
C LYS A 152 13.81 3.63 3.86
#